data_AF-A0A0G2FR57-F1
#
_entry.id   AF-A0A0G2FR57-F1
#
_cell.length_a   1.000
_cell.length_b   1.000
_cell.length_c   1.000
_cell.angle_alpha   90.00
_cell.angle_beta   90.00
_cell.angle_gamma   90.00
#
_symmetry.space_group_name_H-M   'P 1'
#
loop_
_entity.id
_entity.type
_entity.pdbx_description
1 polymer ?
#
loop_
_entity_poly.entity_id
_entity_poly.type
_entity_poly.pdbx_seq_one_letter_code
_entity_poly.pdbx_strand_id
1 'polypeptide(L)'
;MSCARNNNATAADINRDRLFATGTFKNVWQGRYISGARTGQACVAKEFKTSSVFEDHYFQEELNIVNRAQNIIDNWHSANIVNRRILMSQPQIWQYRRNGRKALVEPFILGFQKFNSNTGWVPNTRDSWCDAMQALSHFSYHITGGQFLLCDLQGGTHGDVL
;
A
#
# COMPACT_ATOMS: atom_id res chain seq x y z
N MET A 1 16.21 8.03 7.20
CA MET A 1 15.81 8.34 5.80
C MET A 1 14.52 7.57 5.56
N SER A 2 13.41 8.21 5.17
CA SER A 2 12.12 7.51 5.11
C SER A 2 12.06 6.55 3.91
N CYS A 3 11.56 5.35 4.13
CA CYS A 3 11.35 4.32 3.12
C CYS A 3 9.94 4.39 2.52
N ALA A 4 9.52 5.62 2.22
CA ALA A 4 8.23 5.93 1.63
C ALA A 4 8.29 6.00 0.09
N ARG A 5 7.31 5.40 -0.58
CA ARG A 5 7.05 5.55 -2.01
C ARG A 5 5.89 6.52 -2.19
N ASN A 6 6.23 7.80 -2.34
CA ASN A 6 5.26 8.89 -2.40
C ASN A 6 4.52 8.97 -3.75
N ASN A 7 3.28 9.46 -3.69
CA ASN A 7 2.46 9.76 -4.85
C ASN A 7 2.97 11.01 -5.59
N ASN A 8 3.15 12.17 -4.94
CA ASN A 8 3.71 13.41 -5.54
C ASN A 8 3.09 13.85 -6.90
N ALA A 9 1.90 13.35 -7.24
CA ALA A 9 1.11 13.76 -8.38
C ALA A 9 -0.04 14.66 -7.92
N THR A 10 -0.64 15.40 -8.85
CA THR A 10 -1.75 16.33 -8.54
C THR A 10 -3.02 16.01 -9.32
N ALA A 11 -2.94 15.17 -10.35
CA ALA A 11 -4.09 14.66 -11.08
C ALA A 11 -3.78 13.32 -11.77
N ALA A 12 -4.83 12.53 -12.00
CA ALA A 12 -4.80 11.29 -12.75
C ALA A 12 -6.09 11.12 -13.54
N ASP A 13 -5.98 10.42 -14.64
CA ASP A 13 -7.13 9.88 -15.36
C ASP A 13 -7.31 8.41 -14.95
N ILE A 14 -8.50 8.06 -14.45
CA ILE A 14 -8.82 6.75 -13.91
C ILE A 14 -9.80 6.06 -14.87
N ASN A 15 -9.42 4.90 -15.39
CA ASN A 15 -10.31 4.10 -16.23
C ASN A 15 -11.39 3.45 -15.34
N ARG A 16 -12.63 3.89 -15.54
CA ARG A 16 -13.82 3.45 -14.81
C ARG A 16 -14.62 2.37 -15.54
N ASP A 17 -14.24 2.02 -16.76
CA ASP A 17 -14.97 1.06 -17.60
C ASP A 17 -14.61 -0.39 -17.27
N ARG A 18 -13.44 -0.59 -16.64
CA ARG A 18 -12.96 -1.92 -16.25
C ARG A 18 -12.47 -1.92 -14.80
N LEU A 19 -13.17 -2.71 -13.97
CA LEU A 19 -12.71 -2.99 -12.61
C LEU A 19 -11.38 -3.76 -12.68
N PHE A 20 -10.33 -3.22 -12.08
CA PHE A 20 -9.00 -3.83 -12.10
C PHE A 20 -8.90 -4.96 -11.08
N ALA A 21 -9.33 -4.70 -9.83
CA ALA A 21 -9.38 -5.70 -8.77
C ALA A 21 -10.48 -5.34 -7.75
N THR A 22 -10.91 -6.33 -6.96
CA THR A 22 -11.83 -6.12 -5.84
C THR A 22 -11.31 -6.86 -4.62
N GLY A 23 -11.33 -6.19 -3.47
CA GLY A 23 -11.08 -6.79 -2.17
C GLY A 23 -12.36 -6.85 -1.33
N THR A 24 -12.25 -7.23 -0.07
CA THR A 24 -13.41 -7.30 0.84
C THR A 24 -14.15 -5.96 0.93
N PHE A 25 -13.42 -4.87 1.15
CA PHE A 25 -14.00 -3.55 1.44
C PHE A 25 -13.88 -2.55 0.29
N LYS A 26 -12.97 -2.77 -0.67
CA LYS A 26 -12.60 -1.78 -1.69
C LYS A 26 -12.65 -2.34 -3.10
N ASN A 27 -13.04 -1.49 -4.04
CA ASN A 27 -12.83 -1.68 -5.47
C ASN A 27 -11.58 -0.92 -5.91
N VAL A 28 -10.83 -1.49 -6.83
CA VAL A 28 -9.59 -0.91 -7.36
C VAL A 28 -9.76 -0.66 -8.85
N TRP A 29 -9.49 0.58 -9.25
CA TRP A 29 -9.48 1.03 -10.64
C TRP A 29 -8.07 1.40 -11.04
N GLN A 30 -7.69 1.10 -12.29
CA GLN A 30 -6.39 1.48 -12.82
C GLN A 30 -6.47 2.83 -13.54
N GLY A 31 -5.40 3.59 -13.51
CA GLY A 31 -5.30 4.86 -14.22
C GLY A 31 -3.88 5.24 -14.55
N ARG A 32 -3.71 6.49 -14.99
CA ARG A 32 -2.42 7.11 -15.27
C ARG A 32 -2.39 8.52 -14.71
N TYR A 33 -1.30 8.89 -14.05
CA TYR A 33 -1.10 10.27 -13.61
C TYR A 33 -0.97 11.19 -14.84
N ILE A 34 -1.64 12.34 -14.78
CA ILE A 34 -1.66 13.34 -15.87
C ILE A 34 -1.03 14.69 -15.45
N SER A 35 -0.68 14.85 -14.17
CA SER A 35 0.00 16.04 -13.65
C SER A 35 0.82 15.74 -12.40
N GLY A 36 1.90 16.52 -12.18
CA GLY A 36 2.84 16.37 -11.08
C GLY A 36 4.05 15.47 -11.40
N ALA A 37 4.80 15.06 -10.38
CA ALA A 37 6.11 14.41 -10.55
C ALA A 37 6.03 13.01 -11.16
N ARG A 38 4.86 12.38 -11.16
CA ARG A 38 4.63 11.04 -11.72
C ARG A 38 3.86 11.04 -13.03
N THR A 39 3.71 12.19 -13.69
CA THR A 39 3.00 12.30 -14.98
C THR A 39 3.43 11.19 -15.93
N GLY A 40 2.46 10.52 -16.55
CA GLY A 40 2.68 9.41 -17.45
C GLY A 40 2.85 8.05 -16.77
N GLN A 41 3.04 7.96 -15.45
CA GLN A 41 3.16 6.67 -14.75
C GLN A 41 1.79 6.08 -14.38
N ALA A 42 1.71 4.76 -14.30
CA ALA A 42 0.50 4.06 -13.90
C ALA A 42 0.18 4.27 -12.40
N CYS A 43 -1.11 4.38 -12.09
CA CYS A 43 -1.63 4.52 -10.73
C CYS A 43 -2.85 3.63 -10.52
N VAL A 44 -3.28 3.51 -9.27
CA VAL A 44 -4.57 2.92 -8.91
C VAL A 44 -5.39 3.87 -8.06
N ALA A 45 -6.70 3.82 -8.20
CA ALA A 45 -7.67 4.46 -7.32
C ALA A 45 -8.45 3.38 -6.56
N LYS A 46 -8.39 3.42 -5.23
CA LYS A 46 -9.10 2.49 -4.35
C LYS A 46 -10.30 3.19 -3.73
N GLU A 47 -11.48 2.63 -3.94
CA GLU A 47 -12.75 3.16 -3.45
C GLU A 47 -13.40 2.19 -2.49
N PHE A 48 -13.93 2.68 -1.37
CA PHE A 48 -14.77 1.87 -0.50
C PHE A 48 -16.06 1.47 -1.23
N LYS A 49 -16.52 0.25 -0.95
CA LYS A 49 -17.82 -0.25 -1.42
C LYS A 49 -18.94 0.50 -0.70
N THR A 50 -20.05 0.73 -1.39
CA THR A 50 -21.12 1.69 -1.05
C THR A 50 -21.83 1.45 0.28
N SER A 51 -21.62 0.31 0.96
CA SER A 51 -22.20 0.00 2.27
C SER A 51 -21.36 0.47 3.47
N SER A 52 -20.18 1.06 3.24
CA SER A 52 -19.32 1.59 4.31
C SER A 52 -19.68 3.06 4.59
N VAL A 53 -20.73 3.26 5.38
CA VAL A 53 -21.23 4.60 5.77
C VAL A 53 -20.19 5.28 6.68
N PHE A 54 -19.86 6.55 6.40
CA PHE A 54 -18.75 7.38 6.93
C PHE A 54 -17.42 7.32 6.16
N GLU A 55 -17.47 7.54 4.84
CA GLU A 55 -16.30 7.53 3.93
C GLU A 55 -15.07 8.28 4.50
N ASP A 56 -15.25 9.50 5.05
CA ASP A 56 -14.13 10.34 5.50
C ASP A 56 -13.33 9.77 6.68
N HIS A 57 -14.03 9.19 7.67
CA HIS A 57 -13.38 8.58 8.82
C HIS A 57 -12.54 7.38 8.40
N TYR A 58 -13.05 6.52 7.51
CA TYR A 58 -12.31 5.36 7.02
C TYR A 58 -11.06 5.73 6.22
N PHE A 59 -11.13 6.79 5.41
CA PHE A 59 -9.95 7.29 4.73
C PHE A 59 -8.88 7.76 5.72
N GLN A 60 -9.27 8.48 6.79
CA GLN A 60 -8.35 8.93 7.81
C GLN A 60 -7.74 7.76 8.60
N GLU A 61 -8.55 6.77 8.99
CA GLU A 61 -8.08 5.56 9.66
C GLU A 61 -7.09 4.78 8.79
N GLU A 62 -7.33 4.64 7.48
CA GLU A 62 -6.34 4.01 6.59
C GLU A 62 -5.03 4.79 6.52
N LEU A 63 -5.07 6.13 6.46
CA LEU A 63 -3.85 6.93 6.51
C LEU A 63 -3.12 6.77 7.85
N ASN A 64 -3.84 6.67 8.97
CA ASN A 64 -3.25 6.42 10.29
C ASN A 64 -2.55 5.05 10.34
N ILE A 65 -3.18 4.01 9.78
CA ILE A 65 -2.61 2.66 9.67
C ILE A 65 -1.35 2.69 8.79
N VAL A 66 -1.41 3.36 7.63
CA VAL A 66 -0.26 3.49 6.72
C VAL A 66 0.90 4.23 7.40
N ASN A 67 0.63 5.32 8.13
CA ASN A 67 1.65 6.06 8.87
C ASN A 67 2.32 5.20 9.93
N ARG A 68 1.54 4.39 10.65
CA ARG A 68 2.09 3.46 11.64
C ARG A 68 2.94 2.36 11.01
N ALA A 69 2.47 1.79 9.90
CA ALA A 69 3.24 0.82 9.12
C ALA A 69 4.54 1.42 8.59
N GLN A 70 4.51 2.67 8.11
CA GLN A 70 5.71 3.40 7.66
C GLN A 70 6.74 3.53 8.78
N ASN A 71 6.31 3.90 10.01
CA ASN A 71 7.23 4.00 11.15
C ASN A 71 7.89 2.66 11.49
N ILE A 72 7.15 1.55 11.40
CA ILE A 72 7.69 0.19 11.60
C ILE A 72 8.73 -0.13 10.51
N ILE A 73 8.44 0.19 9.24
CA ILE A 73 9.36 -0.04 8.12
C ILE A 73 10.61 0.84 8.23
N ASP A 74 10.48 2.09 8.64
CA ASP A 74 11.62 2.99 8.85
C ASP A 74 12.51 2.49 10.01
N ASN A 75 11.91 1.96 11.09
CA ASN A 75 12.63 1.30 12.19
C ASN A 75 13.34 0.03 11.74
N TRP A 76 12.70 -0.79 10.90
CA TRP A 76 13.30 -2.00 10.32
C TRP A 76 14.59 -1.67 9.55
N HIS A 77 14.55 -0.65 8.68
CA HIS A 77 15.72 -0.22 7.92
C HIS A 77 16.79 0.42 8.81
N SER A 78 16.37 1.18 9.82
CA SER A 78 17.30 1.80 10.77
C SER A 78 18.05 0.74 11.62
N ALA A 79 17.42 -0.40 11.88
CA ALA A 79 18.04 -1.51 12.60
C ALA A 79 19.09 -2.27 11.77
N ASN A 80 19.11 -2.11 10.44
CA ASN A 80 20.09 -2.69 9.53
C ASN A 80 20.26 -4.23 9.67
N ILE A 81 19.16 -4.94 9.98
CA ILE A 81 19.17 -6.40 10.23
C ILE A 81 19.17 -7.18 8.92
N VAL A 82 18.45 -6.69 7.91
CA VAL A 82 18.34 -7.33 6.58
C VAL A 82 18.65 -6.30 5.51
N ASN A 83 19.62 -6.60 4.66
CA ASN A 83 20.01 -5.76 3.53
C ASN A 83 19.04 -5.94 2.34
N ARG A 84 17.76 -5.62 2.56
CA ARG A 84 16.71 -5.60 1.52
C ARG A 84 15.87 -4.36 1.69
N ARG A 85 15.77 -3.56 0.64
CA ARG A 85 15.00 -2.31 0.68
C ARG A 85 13.52 -2.60 0.51
N ILE A 86 12.72 -2.14 1.47
CA ILE A 86 11.26 -2.25 1.50
C ILE A 86 10.72 -0.84 1.42
N LEU A 87 9.87 -0.57 0.44
CA LEU A 87 9.24 0.73 0.27
C LEU A 87 7.73 0.60 0.48
N MET A 88 7.16 1.47 1.31
CA MET A 88 5.71 1.51 1.53
C MET A 88 5.07 2.59 0.66
N SER A 89 4.07 2.22 -0.14
CA SER A 89 3.28 3.19 -0.90
C SER A 89 2.54 4.12 0.06
N GLN A 90 2.62 5.42 -0.19
CA GLN A 90 1.90 6.46 0.54
C GLN A 90 0.71 6.92 -0.30
N PRO A 91 -0.52 6.40 -0.04
CA PRO A 91 -1.71 6.82 -0.75
C PRO A 91 -2.10 8.25 -0.36
N GLN A 92 -2.84 8.92 -1.24
CA GLN A 92 -3.43 10.23 -0.96
C GLN A 92 -4.93 10.18 -1.23
N ILE A 93 -5.71 10.89 -0.41
CA ILE A 93 -7.16 11.02 -0.61
C ILE A 93 -7.41 12.03 -1.71
N TRP A 94 -7.93 11.56 -2.85
CA TRP A 94 -8.31 12.40 -3.98
C TRP A 94 -9.82 12.35 -4.20
N GLN A 95 -10.35 13.33 -4.92
CA GLN A 95 -11.76 13.46 -5.21
C GLN A 95 -12.01 13.49 -6.72
N TYR A 96 -12.97 12.71 -7.20
CA TYR A 96 -13.40 12.75 -8.60
C TYR A 96 -14.14 14.05 -8.88
N ARG A 97 -13.71 14.77 -9.93
CA ARG A 97 -14.35 16.03 -10.36
C ARG A 97 -15.83 15.86 -10.75
N ARG A 98 -16.21 14.71 -11.30
CA ARG A 98 -17.56 14.48 -11.86
C ARG A 98 -18.64 14.25 -10.81
N ASN A 99 -18.32 13.57 -9.72
CA ASN A 99 -19.33 13.10 -8.74
C ASN A 99 -18.93 13.33 -7.29
N GLY A 100 -17.77 13.94 -7.02
CA GLY A 100 -17.33 14.25 -5.66
C GLY A 100 -16.92 13.04 -4.83
N ARG A 101 -16.94 11.81 -5.38
CA ARG A 101 -16.54 10.60 -4.63
C ARG A 101 -15.05 10.63 -4.32
N LYS A 102 -14.68 10.16 -3.14
CA LYS A 102 -13.29 10.08 -2.70
C LYS A 102 -12.67 8.72 -3.02
N ALA A 103 -11.36 8.70 -3.24
CA ALA A 103 -10.57 7.50 -3.44
C ALA A 103 -9.16 7.67 -2.87
N LEU A 104 -8.55 6.56 -2.44
CA LEU A 104 -7.11 6.51 -2.16
C LEU A 104 -6.37 6.28 -3.46
N VAL A 105 -5.57 7.25 -3.88
CA VAL A 105 -4.76 7.16 -5.09
C VAL A 105 -3.31 6.91 -4.72
N GLU A 106 -2.71 5.89 -5.32
CA GLU A 106 -1.33 5.48 -5.08
C GLU A 106 -0.64 4.97 -6.36
N PRO A 107 0.71 4.96 -6.39
CA PRO A 107 1.44 4.42 -7.53
C PRO A 107 1.14 2.94 -7.77
N PHE A 108 0.97 2.56 -9.04
CA PHE A 108 0.72 1.17 -9.41
C PHE A 108 1.89 0.27 -8.98
N ILE A 109 1.57 -0.96 -8.57
CA ILE A 109 2.52 -1.99 -8.21
C ILE A 109 2.40 -3.11 -9.26
N LEU A 110 3.47 -3.31 -10.03
CA LEU A 110 3.57 -4.43 -10.95
C LEU A 110 3.95 -5.71 -10.18
N GLY A 111 3.50 -6.88 -10.66
CA GLY A 111 3.83 -8.15 -10.01
C GLY A 111 3.28 -8.30 -8.60
N PHE A 112 2.06 -7.80 -8.36
CA PHE A 112 1.43 -7.81 -7.05
C PHE A 112 1.24 -9.25 -6.52
N GLN A 113 1.72 -9.50 -5.30
CA GLN A 113 1.58 -10.75 -4.56
C GLN A 113 1.32 -10.48 -3.07
N LYS A 114 0.80 -11.50 -2.39
CA LYS A 114 0.54 -11.48 -0.94
C LYS A 114 1.57 -12.36 -0.24
N PHE A 115 2.25 -11.81 0.76
CA PHE A 115 3.31 -12.48 1.52
C PHE A 115 2.81 -13.07 2.83
N ASN A 116 1.78 -12.49 3.44
CA ASN A 116 1.01 -13.10 4.52
C ASN A 116 -0.39 -12.49 4.60
N SER A 117 -1.27 -13.06 5.43
CA SER A 117 -2.59 -12.51 5.72
C SER A 117 -2.78 -12.08 7.18
N ASN A 118 -3.82 -11.29 7.41
CA ASN A 118 -4.35 -11.01 8.75
C ASN A 118 -4.97 -12.23 9.47
N THR A 119 -5.08 -13.38 8.80
CA THR A 119 -5.53 -14.66 9.39
C THR A 119 -4.37 -15.61 9.67
N GLY A 120 -3.11 -15.18 9.45
CA GLY A 120 -1.92 -16.00 9.65
C GLY A 120 -1.56 -16.92 8.48
N TRP A 121 -2.21 -16.76 7.31
CA TRP A 121 -1.81 -17.48 6.11
C TRP A 121 -0.45 -16.99 5.61
N VAL A 122 0.40 -17.93 5.17
CA VAL A 122 1.67 -17.68 4.49
C VAL A 122 1.78 -18.58 3.26
N PRO A 123 2.38 -18.11 2.15
CA PRO A 123 2.59 -18.94 0.97
C PRO A 123 3.63 -20.03 1.27
N ASN A 124 3.35 -21.27 0.84
CA ASN A 124 4.30 -22.38 0.94
C ASN A 124 5.33 -22.29 -0.20
N THR A 125 6.24 -21.33 -0.11
CA THR A 125 7.28 -21.08 -1.13
C THR A 125 8.63 -20.86 -0.45
N ARG A 126 9.73 -21.17 -1.16
CA ARG A 126 11.11 -20.87 -0.70
C ARG A 126 11.62 -19.54 -1.26
N ASP A 127 10.75 -18.53 -1.30
CA ASP A 127 11.11 -17.20 -1.77
C ASP A 127 11.72 -16.38 -0.63
N SER A 128 12.96 -15.93 -0.82
CA SER A 128 13.67 -15.07 0.13
C SER A 128 12.95 -13.75 0.47
N TRP A 129 12.07 -13.24 -0.41
CA TRP A 129 11.21 -12.10 -0.07
C TRP A 129 10.08 -12.49 0.86
N CYS A 130 9.52 -13.69 0.74
CA CYS A 130 8.55 -14.21 1.71
C CYS A 130 9.17 -14.31 3.11
N ASP A 131 10.39 -14.81 3.23
CA ASP A 131 11.13 -14.86 4.50
C ASP A 131 11.37 -13.46 5.09
N ALA A 132 11.81 -12.52 4.25
CA ALA A 132 12.02 -11.13 4.66
C ALA A 132 10.74 -10.47 5.16
N MET A 133 9.60 -10.73 4.51
CA MET A 133 8.30 -10.22 4.96
C MET A 133 7.83 -10.86 6.27
N GLN A 134 8.06 -12.17 6.48
CA GLN A 134 7.75 -12.79 7.78
C GLN A 134 8.62 -12.22 8.90
N ALA A 135 9.91 -12.00 8.62
CA ALA A 135 10.82 -11.37 9.57
C ALA A 135 10.39 -9.93 9.91
N LEU A 136 9.89 -9.16 8.93
CA LEU A 136 9.31 -7.83 9.17
C LEU A 136 8.07 -7.90 10.07
N SER A 137 7.15 -8.86 9.83
CA SER A 137 6.00 -9.08 10.70
C SER A 137 6.44 -9.40 12.14
N HIS A 138 7.38 -10.32 12.32
CA HIS A 138 7.91 -10.65 13.65
C HIS A 138 8.60 -9.45 14.32
N PHE A 139 9.43 -8.72 13.58
CA PHE A 139 10.10 -7.52 14.07
C PHE A 139 9.11 -6.46 14.56
N SER A 140 8.01 -6.24 13.84
CA SER A 140 6.98 -5.27 14.24
C SER A 140 6.39 -5.59 15.63
N TYR A 141 6.17 -6.87 15.92
CA TYR A 141 5.67 -7.31 17.21
C TYR A 141 6.72 -7.11 18.31
N HIS A 142 7.97 -7.47 18.01
CA HIS A 142 9.07 -7.33 18.96
C HIS A 142 9.34 -5.87 19.33
N ILE A 143 9.54 -4.98 18.34
CA ILE A 143 9.92 -3.58 18.61
C ILE A 143 8.80 -2.75 19.22
N THR A 144 7.55 -3.19 19.11
CA THR A 144 6.41 -2.55 19.75
C THR A 144 6.08 -3.13 21.12
N GLY A 145 6.92 -4.02 21.67
CA GLY A 145 6.67 -4.66 22.96
C GLY A 145 5.39 -5.51 22.97
N GLY A 146 5.07 -6.12 21.83
CA GLY A 146 3.87 -6.94 21.64
C GLY A 146 2.57 -6.16 21.39
N GLN A 147 2.63 -4.85 21.21
CA GLN A 147 1.42 -4.03 21.02
C GLN A 147 0.85 -4.09 19.60
N PHE A 148 1.70 -4.24 18.57
CA PHE A 148 1.27 -4.24 17.17
C PHE A 148 1.91 -5.37 16.39
N LEU A 149 1.11 -6.02 15.55
CA LEU A 149 1.58 -6.98 14.55
C LEU A 149 1.26 -6.46 13.16
N LEU A 150 2.30 -6.16 12.38
CA LEU A 150 2.18 -5.82 10.97
C LEU A 150 1.94 -7.10 10.17
N CYS A 151 0.75 -7.24 9.60
CA CYS A 151 0.32 -8.38 8.78
C CYS A 151 -0.35 -7.87 7.49
N ASP A 152 -0.91 -8.79 6.69
CA ASP A 152 -1.45 -8.48 5.36
C ASP A 152 -0.40 -7.81 4.45
N LEU A 153 0.87 -8.23 4.62
CA LEU A 153 1.97 -7.77 3.79
C LEU A 153 1.74 -8.23 2.36
N GLN A 154 1.64 -7.27 1.45
CA GLN A 154 1.34 -7.48 0.03
C GLN A 154 1.95 -6.36 -0.79
N GLY A 155 2.39 -6.68 -2.01
CA GLY A 155 3.12 -5.74 -2.86
C GLY A 155 3.80 -6.48 -4.01
N GLY A 156 4.72 -5.81 -4.69
CA GLY A 156 5.46 -6.39 -5.80
C GLY A 156 6.95 -6.42 -5.49
N THR A 157 7.60 -7.51 -5.83
CA THR A 157 9.06 -7.62 -5.78
C THR A 157 9.62 -7.11 -7.10
N HIS A 158 10.34 -5.99 -7.05
CA HIS A 158 11.05 -5.48 -8.21
C HIS A 158 12.54 -5.66 -7.93
N GLY A 159 13.28 -6.27 -8.85
CA GLY A 159 14.72 -6.03 -8.92
C GLY A 159 14.93 -4.54 -9.23
N ASP A 160 16.05 -3.95 -8.81
CA ASP A 160 16.36 -2.51 -8.83
C ASP A 160 16.06 -1.80 -10.16
N VAL A 161 14.79 -1.49 -10.44
CA VAL A 161 14.35 -0.67 -11.56
C VAL A 161 13.23 0.23 -11.04
N LEU A 162 13.66 1.35 -10.43
CA LEU A 162 12.86 2.55 -10.21
C LEU A 162 13.04 3.50 -11.39
#